data_AF-A0A524PS64-F1
#
_entry.id   AF-A0A524PS64-F1
#
_cell.length_a   1.000
_cell.length_b   1.000
_cell.length_c   1.000
_cell.angle_alpha   90.00
_cell.angle_beta   90.00
_cell.angle_gamma   90.00
#
_symmetry.space_group_name_H-M   'P 1'
#
loop_
_entity.id
_entity.type
_entity.pdbx_description
1 polymer ?
#
loop_
_entity_poly.entity_id
_entity_poly.type
_entity_poly.pdbx_seq_one_letter_code
_entity_poly.pdbx_strand_id
1 'polypeptide(L)'
;MIKETIKIHDAYQFEIKQAYNLSPGRKRESSYFVQTYLFIPHNLNINRETFTADDFYKDLRATVRLQTPSIPLSELASGQGILERLRLSVKGLEKTPRPESVSDCEYQIKMFCLIYKKAIGIHLRFIKGTKAKIERTRLTADYITSVSEIMRRFRDLMPEALKALPPDSRMTVLFADEYCSLKTENHTCLLQEILLEKAPDHATRFRARLMRIVREESAYRIRNGYPSVPSPDGDNEKFVFRQGALKKFLSNVLYLETHTTRGGMFLEHLIYSIAAGVAMVFATVVVFIGQSRYGSLSLPFFIALVISYMFKDRIKEILRLYLNVTLHKRLYDRSRDIYHTFHEKIGTCRESFNIVDDRSVSRAILDMRARDRMSDIDNSMIGENVILYR
;
A
#
# COMPACT_ATOMS: atom_id res chain seq x y z
N MET A 1 -3.01 -9.78 -15.44
CA MET A 1 -1.54 -9.83 -15.33
C MET A 1 -1.10 -8.85 -14.26
N ILE A 2 -0.35 -9.31 -13.25
CA ILE A 2 0.20 -8.47 -12.18
C ILE A 2 1.44 -7.77 -12.72
N LYS A 3 1.59 -6.46 -12.48
CA LYS A 3 2.81 -5.72 -12.78
C LYS A 3 3.57 -5.50 -11.48
N GLU A 4 4.86 -5.80 -11.48
CA GLU A 4 5.69 -5.69 -10.30
C GLU A 4 6.80 -4.66 -10.51
N THR A 5 7.19 -3.98 -9.45
CA THR A 5 8.34 -3.06 -9.47
C THR A 5 9.00 -3.11 -8.11
N ILE A 6 10.32 -3.34 -8.11
CA ILE A 6 11.14 -3.34 -6.91
C ILE A 6 11.98 -2.06 -6.93
N LYS A 7 12.01 -1.35 -5.82
CA LYS A 7 12.83 -0.14 -5.66
C LYS A 7 13.54 -0.18 -4.32
N ILE A 8 14.85 0.00 -4.34
CA ILE A 8 15.64 0.28 -3.14
C ILE A 8 15.32 1.71 -2.71
N HIS A 9 14.81 1.88 -1.49
CA HIS A 9 14.42 3.19 -0.95
C HIS A 9 15.64 3.86 -0.31
N ASP A 10 16.34 3.13 0.56
CA ASP A 10 17.56 3.54 1.24
C ASP A 10 18.37 2.29 1.66
N ALA A 11 19.39 2.48 2.52
CA ALA A 11 20.26 1.40 2.98
C ALA A 11 19.56 0.33 3.82
N TYR A 12 18.37 0.60 4.36
CA TYR A 12 17.64 -0.27 5.29
C TYR A 12 16.28 -0.71 4.74
N GLN A 13 15.79 -0.09 3.66
CA GLN A 13 14.44 -0.31 3.16
C GLN A 13 14.40 -0.49 1.65
N PHE A 14 13.58 -1.45 1.22
CA PHE A 14 13.16 -1.58 -0.17
C PHE A 14 11.64 -1.67 -0.25
N GLU A 15 11.10 -1.30 -1.40
CA GLU A 15 9.66 -1.27 -1.66
C GLU A 15 9.34 -2.18 -2.84
N ILE A 16 8.41 -3.12 -2.63
CA ILE A 16 7.81 -3.94 -3.70
C ILE A 16 6.42 -3.38 -4.00
N LYS A 17 6.20 -3.00 -5.26
CA LYS A 17 4.90 -2.54 -5.76
C LYS A 17 4.31 -3.59 -6.68
N GLN A 18 3.18 -4.14 -6.27
CA GLN A 18 2.38 -5.03 -7.10
C GLN A 18 1.11 -4.30 -7.54
N ALA A 19 0.88 -4.25 -8.84
CA ALA A 19 -0.31 -3.67 -9.44
C ALA A 19 -1.14 -4.77 -10.09
N TYR A 20 -2.35 -4.95 -9.56
CA TYR A 20 -3.34 -5.87 -10.09
C TYR A 20 -4.49 -5.08 -10.74
N ASN A 21 -4.84 -5.44 -11.97
CA ASN A 21 -5.98 -4.86 -12.66
C ASN A 21 -7.22 -5.70 -12.39
N LEU A 22 -8.22 -5.10 -11.75
CA LEU A 22 -9.55 -5.67 -11.65
C LEU A 22 -10.12 -5.78 -13.08
N SER A 23 -10.64 -6.96 -13.44
CA SER A 23 -11.26 -7.20 -14.75
C SER A 23 -12.78 -7.11 -14.59
N PRO A 24 -13.40 -5.93 -14.76
CA PRO A 24 -14.84 -5.78 -14.65
C PRO A 24 -15.52 -6.67 -15.72
N GLY A 25 -16.42 -7.56 -15.28
CA GLY A 25 -17.32 -8.31 -16.17
C GLY A 25 -17.03 -9.80 -16.36
N ARG A 26 -15.91 -10.37 -15.87
CA ARG A 26 -15.66 -11.82 -16.02
C ARG A 26 -15.97 -12.66 -14.77
N LYS A 27 -15.78 -12.12 -13.57
CA LYS A 27 -16.09 -12.80 -12.29
C LYS A 27 -16.50 -11.78 -11.24
N ARG A 28 -17.43 -12.15 -10.35
CA ARG A 28 -17.83 -11.36 -9.16
C ARG A 28 -16.69 -11.19 -8.15
N GLU A 29 -15.74 -12.12 -8.16
CA GLU A 29 -14.59 -12.15 -7.25
C GLU A 29 -13.28 -12.29 -8.03
N SER A 30 -12.26 -11.58 -7.58
CA SER A 30 -10.89 -11.67 -8.10
C SER A 30 -9.98 -12.21 -7.00
N SER A 31 -9.34 -13.35 -7.24
CA SER A 31 -8.30 -13.89 -6.39
C SER A 31 -6.97 -13.90 -7.13
N TYR A 32 -5.90 -13.63 -6.39
CA TYR A 32 -4.54 -13.79 -6.86
C TYR A 32 -3.68 -14.33 -5.71
N PHE A 33 -2.62 -15.03 -6.06
CA PHE A 33 -1.69 -15.65 -5.13
C PHE A 33 -0.28 -15.29 -5.58
N VAL A 34 0.55 -14.82 -4.66
CA VAL A 34 1.93 -14.44 -4.95
C VAL A 34 2.84 -15.15 -3.97
N GLN A 35 3.95 -15.67 -4.47
CA GLN A 35 5.01 -16.21 -3.63
C GLN A 35 6.28 -15.40 -3.88
N THR A 36 6.79 -14.80 -2.82
CA THR A 36 8.03 -14.03 -2.82
C THR A 36 9.11 -14.85 -2.14
N TYR A 37 10.18 -15.14 -2.88
CA TYR A 37 11.36 -15.86 -2.39
C TYR A 37 12.49 -14.84 -2.21
N LEU A 38 12.91 -14.61 -0.97
CA LEU A 38 14.04 -13.74 -0.64
C LEU A 38 15.22 -14.63 -0.23
N PHE A 39 16.28 -14.60 -1.03
CA PHE A 39 17.50 -15.36 -0.79
C PHE A 39 18.44 -14.55 0.09
N ILE A 40 18.77 -15.09 1.25
CA ILE A 40 19.57 -14.40 2.27
C ILE A 40 20.88 -15.16 2.50
N PRO A 41 22.03 -14.46 2.43
CA PRO A 41 23.33 -15.02 2.79
C PRO A 41 23.34 -15.64 4.20
N HIS A 42 23.94 -16.83 4.36
CA HIS A 42 24.04 -17.51 5.66
C HIS A 42 24.81 -16.70 6.72
N ASN A 43 25.78 -15.89 6.31
CA ASN A 43 26.60 -15.06 7.21
C ASN A 43 25.79 -13.99 7.97
N LEU A 44 24.59 -13.64 7.50
CA LEU A 44 23.67 -12.73 8.21
C LEU A 44 22.95 -13.41 9.38
N ASN A 45 23.11 -14.73 9.53
CA ASN A 45 22.51 -15.53 10.59
C ASN A 45 20.99 -15.34 10.73
N ILE A 46 20.29 -15.13 9.61
CA ILE A 46 18.82 -15.07 9.54
C ILE A 46 18.31 -16.48 9.28
N ASN A 47 17.74 -17.13 10.29
CA ASN A 47 17.21 -18.50 10.22
C ASN A 47 15.98 -18.65 11.14
N ARG A 48 15.39 -19.85 11.19
CA ARG A 48 14.15 -20.11 11.97
C ARG A 48 14.26 -19.83 13.47
N GLU A 49 15.47 -19.86 14.03
CA GLU A 49 15.73 -19.64 15.45
C GLU A 49 15.99 -18.16 15.76
N THR A 50 16.59 -17.42 14.82
CA THR A 50 17.03 -16.03 15.01
C THR A 50 16.10 -14.99 14.42
N PHE A 51 15.20 -15.38 13.50
CA PHE A 51 14.28 -14.48 12.82
C PHE A 51 12.90 -15.10 12.68
N THR A 52 11.97 -14.64 13.50
CA THR A 52 10.62 -15.23 13.60
C THR A 52 9.63 -14.54 12.66
N ALA A 53 8.45 -15.14 12.50
CA ALA A 53 7.34 -14.51 11.77
C ALA A 53 6.95 -13.15 12.38
N ASP A 54 6.97 -13.03 13.71
CA ASP A 54 6.66 -11.77 14.39
C ASP A 54 7.68 -10.69 14.06
N ASP A 55 8.96 -11.03 13.93
CA ASP A 55 10.01 -10.07 13.55
C ASP A 55 9.82 -9.60 12.11
N PHE A 56 9.57 -10.54 11.18
CA PHE A 56 9.24 -10.19 9.80
C PHE A 56 8.00 -9.28 9.70
N TYR A 57 6.94 -9.57 10.45
CA TYR A 57 5.71 -8.78 10.39
C TYR A 57 5.80 -7.42 11.10
N LYS A 58 6.75 -7.22 12.03
CA LYS A 58 7.07 -5.89 12.60
C LYS A 58 7.72 -4.99 11.54
N ASP A 59 8.58 -5.57 10.71
CA ASP A 59 9.31 -4.84 9.67
C ASP A 59 8.49 -4.68 8.37
N LEU A 60 7.46 -5.51 8.17
CA LEU A 60 6.61 -5.46 6.99
C LEU A 60 5.53 -4.38 7.06
N ARG A 61 5.70 -3.32 6.25
CA ARG A 61 4.65 -2.34 5.99
C ARG A 61 3.90 -2.62 4.68
N ALA A 62 2.94 -3.55 4.72
CA ALA A 62 2.05 -3.80 3.60
C ALA A 62 0.84 -2.85 3.61
N THR A 63 0.65 -2.09 2.52
CA THR A 63 -0.49 -1.18 2.31
C THR A 63 -1.17 -1.49 1.00
N VAL A 64 -2.50 -1.40 0.98
CA VAL A 64 -3.29 -1.55 -0.25
C VAL A 64 -3.84 -0.18 -0.64
N ARG A 65 -3.69 0.18 -1.90
CA ARG A 65 -4.22 1.45 -2.41
C ARG A 65 -4.78 1.30 -3.81
N LEU A 66 -5.82 2.07 -4.10
CA LEU A 66 -6.38 2.23 -5.43
C LEU A 66 -5.43 3.08 -6.29
N GLN A 67 -5.39 2.78 -7.59
CA GLN A 67 -4.70 3.63 -8.55
C GLN A 67 -5.59 4.79 -8.95
N THR A 68 -5.04 6.01 -8.95
CA THR A 68 -5.74 7.17 -9.51
C THR A 68 -6.12 6.89 -10.96
N PRO A 69 -7.36 7.16 -11.42
CA PRO A 69 -7.74 7.02 -12.82
C PRO A 69 -6.83 7.82 -13.76
N SER A 70 -6.56 7.28 -14.95
CA SER A 70 -5.80 7.99 -15.99
C SER A 70 -6.76 8.70 -16.93
N ILE A 71 -6.94 10.01 -16.78
CA ILE A 71 -7.80 10.83 -17.63
C ILE A 71 -6.91 11.82 -18.40
N PRO A 72 -7.08 11.98 -19.74
CA PRO A 72 -6.38 13.00 -20.52
C PRO A 72 -6.67 14.42 -20.00
N LEU A 73 -5.67 15.30 -20.12
CA LEU A 73 -5.81 16.69 -19.66
C LEU A 73 -6.91 17.45 -20.41
N SER A 74 -7.08 17.19 -21.71
CA SER A 74 -8.14 17.78 -22.53
C SER A 74 -9.54 17.33 -22.12
N GLU A 75 -9.71 16.04 -21.75
CA GLU A 75 -10.97 15.51 -21.26
C GLU A 75 -11.34 16.16 -19.93
N LEU A 76 -10.38 16.33 -19.02
CA LEU A 76 -10.59 17.04 -17.76
C LEU A 76 -11.01 18.50 -17.98
N ALA A 77 -10.44 19.17 -18.99
CA ALA A 77 -10.80 20.54 -19.35
C ALA A 77 -12.22 20.68 -19.92
N SER A 78 -12.82 19.61 -20.44
CA SER A 78 -14.21 19.62 -20.93
C SER A 78 -15.23 19.90 -19.82
N GLY A 79 -14.87 19.69 -18.55
CA GLY A 79 -15.72 19.85 -17.37
C GLY A 79 -16.65 18.68 -17.08
N GLN A 80 -16.62 17.64 -17.90
CA GLN A 80 -17.40 16.42 -17.67
C GLN A 80 -16.68 15.47 -16.70
N GLY A 81 -17.36 14.39 -16.31
CA GLY A 81 -16.77 13.33 -15.50
C GLY A 81 -16.51 13.78 -14.07
N ILE A 82 -15.24 13.89 -13.66
CA ILE A 82 -14.90 14.19 -12.25
C ILE A 82 -15.32 15.60 -11.82
N LEU A 83 -15.21 16.60 -12.70
CA LEU A 83 -15.65 17.97 -12.38
C LEU A 83 -17.17 18.07 -12.25
N GLU A 84 -17.90 17.33 -13.10
CA GLU A 84 -19.35 17.23 -13.01
C GLU A 84 -19.78 16.52 -11.72
N ARG A 85 -19.14 15.39 -11.37
CA ARG A 85 -19.37 14.69 -10.10
C ARG A 85 -19.11 15.60 -8.89
N LEU A 86 -18.01 16.35 -8.90
CA LEU A 86 -17.71 17.33 -7.85
C LEU A 86 -18.80 18.43 -7.78
N ARG A 87 -19.27 18.93 -8.92
CA ARG A 87 -20.36 19.91 -8.94
C ARG A 87 -21.66 19.34 -8.37
N LEU A 88 -21.98 18.08 -8.69
CA LEU A 88 -23.15 17.40 -8.17
C LEU A 88 -23.04 17.14 -6.66
N SER A 89 -21.86 16.77 -6.15
CA SER A 89 -21.65 16.57 -4.71
C SER A 89 -21.82 17.87 -3.91
N VAL A 90 -21.32 19.00 -4.45
CA VAL A 90 -21.53 20.33 -3.85
C VAL A 90 -23.01 20.71 -3.81
N LYS A 91 -23.75 20.52 -4.92
CA LYS A 91 -25.20 20.77 -4.96
C LYS A 91 -25.99 19.83 -4.04
N GLY A 92 -25.54 18.57 -3.89
CA GLY A 92 -26.15 17.59 -3.00
C GLY A 92 -26.04 18.01 -1.54
N LEU A 93 -24.89 18.58 -1.15
CA LEU A 93 -24.68 19.14 0.19
C LEU A 93 -25.63 20.29 0.52
N GLU A 94 -25.85 21.20 -0.41
CA GLU A 94 -26.77 22.33 -0.20
C GLU A 94 -28.21 21.88 0.05
N LYS A 95 -28.63 20.78 -0.60
CA LYS A 95 -29.99 20.24 -0.45
C LYS A 95 -30.15 19.40 0.81
N THR A 96 -29.16 18.59 1.16
CA THR A 96 -29.26 17.65 2.29
C THR A 96 -27.88 17.41 2.90
N PRO A 97 -27.49 18.22 3.92
CA PRO A 97 -26.19 18.10 4.57
C PRO A 97 -26.20 16.90 5.55
N ARG A 98 -25.98 15.70 5.02
CA ARG A 98 -25.74 14.48 5.80
C ARG A 98 -24.24 14.22 5.91
N PRO A 99 -23.79 13.50 6.94
CA PRO A 99 -22.39 13.08 7.07
C PRO A 99 -21.86 12.39 5.80
N GLU A 100 -22.67 11.52 5.18
CA GLU A 100 -22.33 10.84 3.92
C GLU A 100 -22.10 11.82 2.76
N SER A 101 -22.94 12.85 2.63
CA SER A 101 -22.80 13.90 1.60
C SER A 101 -21.52 14.72 1.80
N VAL A 102 -21.12 14.95 3.06
CA VAL A 102 -19.88 15.65 3.40
C VAL A 102 -18.69 14.80 2.99
N SER A 103 -18.68 13.52 3.37
CA SER A 103 -17.63 12.57 2.99
C SER A 103 -17.52 12.37 1.47
N ASP A 104 -18.63 12.32 0.74
CA ASP A 104 -18.61 12.25 -0.73
C ASP A 104 -18.00 13.52 -1.34
N CYS A 105 -18.39 14.71 -0.90
CA CYS A 105 -17.80 15.94 -1.41
C CYS A 105 -16.30 16.02 -1.14
N GLU A 106 -15.85 15.69 0.06
CA GLU A 106 -14.42 15.60 0.38
C GLU A 106 -13.69 14.59 -0.51
N TYR A 107 -14.31 13.41 -0.74
CA TYR A 107 -13.80 12.40 -1.65
C TYR A 107 -13.65 12.94 -3.08
N GLN A 108 -14.68 13.59 -3.64
CA GLN A 108 -14.64 14.15 -4.99
C GLN A 108 -13.56 15.23 -5.13
N ILE A 109 -13.41 16.12 -4.14
CA ILE A 109 -12.37 17.16 -4.12
C ILE A 109 -10.97 16.51 -4.16
N LYS A 110 -10.71 15.56 -3.25
CA LYS A 110 -9.41 14.87 -3.19
C LYS A 110 -9.12 14.10 -4.47
N MET A 111 -10.11 13.39 -5.01
CA MET A 111 -9.99 12.65 -6.26
C MET A 111 -9.71 13.56 -7.45
N PHE A 112 -10.37 14.72 -7.54
CA PHE A 112 -10.09 15.73 -8.56
C PHE A 112 -8.61 16.15 -8.50
N CYS A 113 -8.08 16.53 -7.34
CA CYS A 113 -6.70 16.96 -7.21
C CYS A 113 -5.69 15.89 -7.67
N LEU A 114 -5.96 14.63 -7.31
CA LEU A 114 -5.10 13.50 -7.69
C LEU A 114 -5.16 13.21 -9.19
N ILE A 115 -6.37 13.23 -9.78
CA ILE A 115 -6.59 13.07 -11.22
C ILE A 115 -5.91 14.21 -11.98
N TYR A 116 -6.11 15.46 -11.57
CA TYR A 116 -5.50 16.64 -12.18
C TYR A 116 -3.97 16.53 -12.22
N LYS A 117 -3.34 16.25 -11.07
CA LYS A 117 -1.90 16.03 -10.98
C LYS A 117 -1.43 14.89 -11.89
N LYS A 118 -2.18 13.79 -11.98
CA LYS A 118 -1.83 12.66 -12.86
C LYS A 118 -1.99 13.03 -14.34
N ALA A 119 -3.05 13.74 -14.70
CA ALA A 119 -3.34 14.18 -16.07
C ALA A 119 -2.22 15.11 -16.59
N ILE A 120 -1.81 16.10 -15.79
CA ILE A 120 -0.67 16.98 -16.13
C ILE A 120 0.60 16.15 -16.36
N GLY A 121 0.92 15.24 -15.44
CA GLY A 121 2.13 14.42 -15.55
C GLY A 121 2.12 13.49 -16.78
N ILE A 122 0.96 12.97 -17.18
CA ILE A 122 0.80 12.21 -18.44
C ILE A 122 1.04 13.13 -19.65
N HIS A 123 0.43 14.32 -19.67
CA HIS A 123 0.57 15.29 -20.76
C HIS A 123 2.02 15.72 -20.98
N LEU A 124 2.75 16.00 -19.90
CA LEU A 124 4.19 16.32 -19.95
C LEU A 124 5.03 15.17 -20.53
N ARG A 125 4.72 13.92 -20.17
CA ARG A 125 5.41 12.75 -20.75
C ARG A 125 5.15 12.63 -22.25
N PHE A 126 3.93 12.91 -22.71
CA PHE A 126 3.63 12.96 -24.14
C PHE A 126 4.43 14.06 -24.85
N ILE A 127 4.50 15.27 -24.29
CA ILE A 127 5.32 16.36 -24.84
C ILE A 127 6.80 15.95 -24.91
N LYS A 128 7.33 15.36 -23.83
CA LYS A 128 8.73 14.89 -23.76
C LYS A 128 9.04 13.82 -24.81
N GLY A 129 8.11 12.89 -25.05
CA GLY A 129 8.27 11.81 -26.03
C GLY A 129 8.06 12.22 -27.48
N THR A 130 7.39 13.35 -27.73
CA THR A 130 7.05 13.82 -29.08
C THR A 130 8.28 14.36 -29.80
N LYS A 131 8.60 13.82 -30.98
CA LYS A 131 9.72 14.28 -31.82
C LYS A 131 9.33 15.42 -32.79
N ALA A 132 8.10 15.40 -33.30
CA ALA A 132 7.64 16.36 -34.31
C ALA A 132 7.47 17.79 -33.74
N LYS A 133 8.11 18.78 -34.39
CA LYS A 133 8.09 20.21 -34.00
C LYS A 133 6.67 20.79 -33.94
N ILE A 134 5.84 20.46 -34.92
CA ILE A 134 4.45 20.97 -35.02
C ILE A 134 3.59 20.38 -33.90
N GLU A 135 3.63 19.06 -33.72
CA GLU A 135 2.85 18.37 -32.71
C GLU A 135 3.24 18.81 -31.29
N ARG A 136 4.54 18.94 -31.00
CA ARG A 136 5.01 19.47 -29.72
C ARG A 136 4.47 20.87 -29.44
N THR A 137 4.47 21.75 -30.45
CA THR A 137 3.91 23.11 -30.35
C THR A 137 2.43 23.07 -29.98
N ARG A 138 1.65 22.22 -30.66
CA ARG A 138 0.23 22.03 -30.39
C ARG A 138 0.01 21.53 -28.96
N LEU A 139 0.70 20.47 -28.55
CA LEU A 139 0.57 19.91 -27.20
C LEU A 139 0.94 20.91 -26.10
N THR A 140 1.95 21.78 -26.31
CA THR A 140 2.29 22.86 -25.37
C THR A 140 1.21 23.94 -25.32
N ALA A 141 0.62 24.31 -26.46
CA ALA A 141 -0.51 25.24 -26.48
C ALA A 141 -1.74 24.64 -25.77
N ASP A 142 -2.04 23.37 -26.04
CA ASP A 142 -3.15 22.62 -25.42
C ASP A 142 -2.95 22.51 -23.90
N TYR A 143 -1.71 22.31 -23.43
CA TYR A 143 -1.38 22.34 -22.00
C TYR A 143 -1.78 23.66 -21.34
N ILE A 144 -1.34 24.78 -21.93
CA ILE A 144 -1.60 26.13 -21.40
C ILE A 144 -3.11 26.37 -21.30
N THR A 145 -3.85 26.11 -22.38
CA THR A 145 -5.30 26.31 -22.42
C THR A 145 -6.03 25.41 -21.44
N SER A 146 -5.67 24.11 -21.40
CA SER A 146 -6.36 23.13 -20.54
C SER A 146 -6.13 23.40 -19.06
N VAL A 147 -4.90 23.71 -18.66
CA VAL A 147 -4.57 24.03 -17.26
C VAL A 147 -5.34 25.27 -16.79
N SER A 148 -5.33 26.34 -17.58
CA SER A 148 -6.05 27.56 -17.22
C SER A 148 -7.56 27.32 -17.08
N GLU A 149 -8.16 26.57 -18.01
CA GLU A 149 -9.60 26.29 -17.98
C GLU A 149 -10.00 25.36 -16.83
N ILE A 150 -9.19 24.32 -16.55
CA ILE A 150 -9.43 23.40 -15.42
C ILE A 150 -9.34 24.16 -14.09
N MET A 151 -8.29 24.96 -13.90
CA MET A 151 -8.10 25.72 -12.67
C MET A 151 -9.20 26.77 -12.47
N ARG A 152 -9.64 27.43 -13.55
CA ARG A 152 -10.79 28.35 -13.51
C ARG A 152 -12.05 27.63 -13.05
N ARG A 153 -12.44 26.55 -13.73
CA ARG A 153 -13.66 25.78 -13.38
C ARG A 153 -13.61 25.20 -11.97
N PHE A 154 -12.45 24.71 -11.54
CA PHE A 154 -12.28 24.20 -10.19
C PHE A 154 -12.47 25.33 -9.16
N ARG A 155 -11.80 26.47 -9.35
CA ARG A 155 -11.90 27.63 -8.45
C ARG A 155 -13.29 28.26 -8.43
N ASP A 156 -14.01 28.25 -9.55
CA ASP A 156 -15.40 28.72 -9.62
C ASP A 156 -16.33 27.91 -8.70
N LEU A 157 -16.03 26.62 -8.46
CA LEU A 157 -16.81 25.74 -7.58
C LEU A 157 -16.42 25.85 -6.09
N MET A 158 -15.23 26.38 -5.77
CA MET A 158 -14.71 26.39 -4.40
C MET A 158 -15.50 27.28 -3.43
N PRO A 159 -15.99 28.48 -3.81
CA PRO A 159 -16.83 29.29 -2.93
C PRO A 159 -18.13 28.59 -2.52
N GLU A 160 -18.80 27.92 -3.47
CA GLU A 160 -20.01 27.13 -3.21
C GLU A 160 -19.69 25.97 -2.26
N ALA A 161 -18.60 25.24 -2.49
CA ALA A 161 -18.15 24.16 -1.63
C ALA A 161 -17.81 24.62 -0.20
N LEU A 162 -17.09 25.74 -0.05
CA LEU A 162 -16.74 26.32 1.26
C LEU A 162 -17.96 26.73 2.06
N LYS A 163 -18.99 27.27 1.39
CA LYS A 163 -20.25 27.66 2.03
C LYS A 163 -21.06 26.44 2.47
N ALA A 164 -21.12 25.40 1.63
CA ALA A 164 -21.89 24.19 1.89
C ALA A 164 -21.26 23.26 2.94
N LEU A 165 -19.93 23.26 3.08
CA LEU A 165 -19.22 22.37 4.00
C LEU A 165 -19.23 22.87 5.46
N PRO A 166 -19.34 21.94 6.43
CA PRO A 166 -19.10 22.23 7.85
C PRO A 166 -17.68 22.79 8.08
N PRO A 167 -17.46 23.59 9.15
CA PRO A 167 -16.18 24.23 9.45
C PRO A 167 -14.98 23.28 9.41
N ASP A 168 -15.10 22.09 9.99
CA ASP A 168 -14.03 21.10 10.07
C ASP A 168 -13.61 20.57 8.68
N SER A 169 -14.56 20.46 7.75
CA SER A 169 -14.35 19.96 6.39
C SER A 169 -13.89 21.03 5.40
N ARG A 170 -14.02 22.32 5.73
CA ARG A 170 -13.55 23.42 4.86
C ARG A 170 -12.05 23.38 4.60
N MET A 171 -11.30 22.79 5.52
CA MET A 171 -9.86 22.58 5.36
C MET A 171 -9.53 21.75 4.10
N THR A 172 -10.40 20.81 3.74
CA THR A 172 -10.24 19.99 2.53
C THR A 172 -10.22 20.85 1.27
N VAL A 173 -11.08 21.86 1.18
CA VAL A 173 -11.13 22.79 0.04
C VAL A 173 -9.85 23.65 -0.03
N LEU A 174 -9.45 24.23 1.10
CA LEU A 174 -8.25 25.07 1.17
C LEU A 174 -6.99 24.30 0.80
N PHE A 175 -6.83 23.08 1.33
CA PHE A 175 -5.69 22.20 1.01
C PHE A 175 -5.70 21.73 -0.44
N ALA A 176 -6.90 21.48 -1.00
CA ALA A 176 -7.06 21.11 -2.40
C ALA A 176 -6.65 22.23 -3.36
N ASP A 177 -7.09 23.47 -3.10
CA ASP A 177 -6.72 24.64 -3.90
C ASP A 177 -5.22 24.96 -3.78
N GLU A 178 -4.67 24.97 -2.55
CA GLU A 178 -3.22 25.14 -2.32
C GLU A 178 -2.41 24.09 -3.10
N TYR A 179 -2.83 22.82 -3.05
CA TYR A 179 -2.17 21.73 -3.75
C TYR A 179 -2.26 21.86 -5.27
N CYS A 180 -3.44 22.17 -5.82
CA CYS A 180 -3.63 22.36 -7.25
C CYS A 180 -2.78 23.52 -7.77
N SER A 181 -2.68 24.63 -7.03
CA SER A 181 -1.78 25.74 -7.35
C SER A 181 -0.32 25.30 -7.40
N LEU A 182 0.15 24.60 -6.36
CA LEU A 182 1.52 24.07 -6.31
C LEU A 182 1.83 23.10 -7.44
N LYS A 183 0.89 22.21 -7.78
CA LYS A 183 1.11 21.25 -8.88
C LYS A 183 1.07 21.93 -10.23
N THR A 184 0.25 22.96 -10.41
CA THR A 184 0.23 23.76 -11.63
C THR A 184 1.58 24.45 -11.82
N GLU A 185 2.11 25.10 -10.80
CA GLU A 185 3.41 25.77 -10.87
C GLU A 185 4.56 24.80 -11.13
N ASN A 186 4.73 23.79 -10.27
CA ASN A 186 5.85 22.84 -10.36
C ASN A 186 5.90 22.13 -11.72
N HIS A 187 4.75 21.70 -12.25
CA HIS A 187 4.72 21.04 -13.55
C HIS A 187 4.89 22.03 -14.70
N THR A 188 4.50 23.29 -14.55
CA THR A 188 4.76 24.31 -15.57
C THR A 188 6.26 24.65 -15.65
N CYS A 189 6.95 24.73 -14.52
CA CYS A 189 8.42 24.82 -14.47
C CYS A 189 9.08 23.58 -15.10
N LEU A 190 8.63 22.37 -14.74
CA LEU A 190 9.14 21.13 -15.34
C LEU A 190 8.90 21.08 -16.86
N LEU A 191 7.76 21.57 -17.35
CA LEU A 191 7.49 21.66 -18.78
C LEU A 191 8.49 22.62 -19.46
N GLN A 192 8.79 23.77 -18.84
CA GLN A 192 9.79 24.69 -19.35
C GLN A 192 11.17 24.01 -19.44
N GLU A 193 11.58 23.24 -18.43
CA GLU A 193 12.83 22.47 -18.44
C GLU A 193 12.86 21.41 -19.55
N ILE A 194 11.77 20.64 -19.70
CA ILE A 194 11.62 19.65 -20.79
C ILE A 194 11.77 20.32 -22.16
N LEU A 195 11.17 21.50 -22.34
CA LEU A 195 11.29 22.25 -23.58
C LEU A 195 12.71 22.79 -23.78
N LEU A 196 13.38 23.29 -22.74
CA LEU A 196 14.77 23.74 -22.84
C LEU A 196 15.71 22.60 -23.24
N GLU A 197 15.51 21.40 -22.70
CA GLU A 197 16.33 20.22 -23.01
C GLU A 197 16.09 19.69 -24.44
N LYS A 198 14.83 19.62 -24.88
CA LYS A 198 14.45 18.94 -26.14
C LYS A 198 14.22 19.87 -27.32
N ALA A 199 13.95 21.16 -27.07
CA ALA A 199 13.41 22.09 -28.05
C ALA A 199 13.65 23.58 -27.67
N PRO A 200 14.91 24.07 -27.63
CA PRO A 200 15.23 25.43 -27.17
C PRO A 200 14.40 26.53 -27.85
N ASP A 201 14.19 26.46 -29.17
CA ASP A 201 13.37 27.42 -29.92
C ASP A 201 11.93 27.53 -29.36
N HIS A 202 11.32 26.39 -29.06
CA HIS A 202 9.97 26.31 -28.48
C HIS A 202 9.96 26.80 -27.05
N ALA A 203 10.99 26.46 -26.28
CA ALA A 203 11.15 26.93 -24.92
C ALA A 203 11.13 28.45 -24.87
N THR A 204 11.84 29.13 -25.78
CA THR A 204 11.83 30.59 -25.90
C THR A 204 10.46 31.12 -26.34
N ARG A 205 9.83 30.49 -27.34
CA ARG A 205 8.49 30.88 -27.84
C ARG A 205 7.41 30.84 -26.76
N PHE A 206 7.40 29.81 -25.91
CA PHE A 206 6.37 29.63 -24.88
C PHE A 206 6.76 30.17 -23.50
N ARG A 207 8.03 30.54 -23.27
CA ARG A 207 8.56 31.01 -21.98
C ARG A 207 7.66 32.05 -21.33
N ALA A 208 7.28 33.10 -22.06
CA ALA A 208 6.48 34.18 -21.52
C ALA A 208 5.11 33.70 -21.00
N ARG A 209 4.45 32.81 -21.76
CA ARG A 209 3.13 32.26 -21.39
C ARG A 209 3.23 31.28 -20.22
N LEU A 210 4.25 30.42 -20.20
CA LEU A 210 4.47 29.46 -19.11
C LEU A 210 4.87 30.17 -17.81
N MET A 211 5.81 31.13 -17.88
CA MET A 211 6.21 31.92 -16.71
C MET A 211 5.09 32.84 -16.21
N ARG A 212 4.15 33.24 -17.07
CA ARG A 212 2.95 33.93 -16.63
C ARG A 212 2.10 33.05 -15.71
N ILE A 213 1.83 31.79 -16.09
CA ILE A 213 1.10 30.83 -15.22
C ILE A 213 1.82 30.66 -13.87
N VAL A 214 3.14 30.45 -13.89
CA VAL A 214 3.95 30.32 -12.67
C VAL A 214 3.78 31.54 -11.76
N ARG A 215 3.93 32.75 -12.29
CA ARG A 215 3.77 33.99 -11.52
C ARG A 215 2.35 34.21 -11.01
N GLU A 216 1.33 33.91 -11.82
CA GLU A 216 -0.07 34.02 -11.44
C GLU A 216 -0.41 33.09 -10.27
N GLU A 217 0.09 31.85 -10.31
CA GLU A 217 -0.11 30.87 -9.23
C GLU A 217 0.64 31.26 -7.95
N SER A 218 1.89 31.72 -8.05
CA SER A 218 2.62 32.21 -6.87
C SER A 218 1.96 33.44 -6.25
N ALA A 219 1.54 34.41 -7.07
CA ALA A 219 0.82 35.58 -6.60
C ALA A 219 -0.54 35.23 -6.00
N TYR A 220 -1.24 34.23 -6.57
CA TYR A 220 -2.49 33.72 -6.04
C TYR A 220 -2.30 33.13 -4.63
N ARG A 221 -1.24 32.36 -4.40
CA ARG A 221 -0.98 31.80 -3.06
C ARG A 221 -0.63 32.86 -2.03
N ILE A 222 0.12 33.90 -2.42
CA ILE A 222 0.40 35.05 -1.56
C ILE A 222 -0.89 35.77 -1.18
N ARG A 223 -1.77 36.07 -2.15
CA ARG A 223 -3.04 36.79 -1.89
C ARG A 223 -3.99 36.02 -0.98
N ASN A 224 -4.02 34.69 -1.07
CA ASN A 224 -4.87 33.84 -0.23
C ASN A 224 -4.21 33.42 1.09
N GLY A 225 -3.00 33.89 1.39
CA GLY A 225 -2.30 33.60 2.65
C GLY A 225 -1.85 32.14 2.80
N TYR A 226 -1.62 31.41 1.70
CA TYR A 226 -1.14 30.03 1.79
C TYR A 226 0.34 29.98 2.18
N PRO A 227 0.75 29.06 3.07
CA PRO A 227 2.14 28.94 3.54
C PRO A 227 3.11 28.41 2.48
N SER A 228 2.61 27.85 1.37
CA SER A 228 3.43 27.28 0.30
C SER A 228 3.98 28.33 -0.68
N VAL A 229 4.70 29.33 -0.16
CA VAL A 229 5.40 30.34 -0.96
C VAL A 229 6.91 30.15 -0.74
N PRO A 230 7.68 29.85 -1.81
CA PRO A 230 9.13 29.73 -1.69
C PRO A 230 9.75 31.12 -1.45
N SER A 231 10.68 31.20 -0.50
CA SER A 231 11.49 32.40 -0.26
C SER A 231 12.85 32.20 -0.93
N PRO A 232 13.31 33.12 -1.79
CA PRO A 232 14.63 33.04 -2.43
C PRO A 232 15.79 32.95 -1.41
N ASP A 233 15.64 33.64 -0.28
CA ASP A 233 16.70 33.79 0.74
C ASP A 233 16.46 32.91 2.00
N GLY A 234 15.46 32.02 1.96
CA GLY A 234 15.07 31.20 3.11
C GLY A 234 15.40 29.72 2.94
N ASP A 235 15.40 29.00 4.06
CA ASP A 235 15.65 27.55 4.14
C ASP A 235 14.59 26.70 3.40
N ASN A 236 13.41 27.27 3.13
CA ASN A 236 12.31 26.62 2.39
C ASN A 236 11.84 25.26 2.98
N GLU A 237 12.28 24.87 4.18
CA GLU A 237 11.83 23.65 4.86
C GLU A 237 10.31 23.60 5.01
N LYS A 238 9.69 24.72 5.42
CA LYS A 238 8.24 24.84 5.56
C LYS A 238 7.52 24.54 4.24
N PHE A 239 8.07 25.01 3.12
CA PHE A 239 7.52 24.75 1.80
C PHE A 239 7.60 23.26 1.45
N VAL A 240 8.77 22.63 1.63
CA VAL A 240 8.98 21.20 1.35
C VAL A 240 8.08 20.33 2.24
N PHE A 241 8.03 20.62 3.54
CA PHE A 241 7.16 19.94 4.50
C PHE A 241 5.69 20.06 4.09
N ARG A 242 5.24 21.28 3.75
CA ARG A 242 3.85 21.55 3.36
C ARG A 242 3.45 20.80 2.10
N GLN A 243 4.31 20.75 1.09
CA GLN A 243 4.06 19.93 -0.10
C GLN A 243 3.88 18.44 0.23
N GLY A 244 4.70 17.91 1.14
CA GLY A 244 4.61 16.55 1.63
C GLY A 244 3.30 16.29 2.37
N ALA A 245 2.92 17.21 3.27
CA ALA A 245 1.69 17.14 4.05
C ALA A 245 0.44 17.16 3.17
N LEU A 246 0.33 18.11 2.24
CA LEU A 246 -0.80 18.21 1.30
C LEU A 246 -0.93 16.95 0.44
N LYS A 247 0.20 16.43 -0.06
CA LYS A 247 0.21 15.18 -0.82
C LYS A 247 -0.31 14.00 0.02
N LYS A 248 0.15 13.86 1.27
CA LYS A 248 -0.30 12.79 2.18
C LYS A 248 -1.79 12.93 2.47
N PHE A 249 -2.25 14.13 2.80
CA PHE A 249 -3.66 14.42 3.09
C PHE A 249 -4.58 14.07 1.92
N LEU A 250 -4.26 14.50 0.70
CA LEU A 250 -5.10 14.21 -0.47
C LEU A 250 -5.01 12.75 -0.90
N SER A 251 -3.82 12.13 -0.80
CA SER A 251 -3.62 10.73 -1.22
C SER A 251 -4.29 9.72 -0.28
N ASN A 252 -4.68 10.13 0.93
CA ASN A 252 -5.30 9.23 1.91
C ASN A 252 -6.57 8.56 1.36
N VAL A 253 -7.30 9.24 0.48
CA VAL A 253 -8.52 8.75 -0.18
C VAL A 253 -8.30 7.50 -1.04
N LEU A 254 -7.05 7.25 -1.47
CA LEU A 254 -6.71 6.07 -2.26
C LEU A 254 -6.31 4.88 -1.39
N TYR A 255 -5.91 5.10 -0.14
CA TYR A 255 -5.49 4.02 0.75
C TYR A 255 -6.72 3.32 1.30
N LEU A 256 -6.70 1.99 1.24
CA LEU A 256 -7.75 1.16 1.79
C LEU A 256 -7.39 0.82 3.23
N GLU A 257 -8.39 0.85 4.10
CA GLU A 257 -8.21 0.46 5.48
C GLU A 257 -8.05 -1.05 5.55
N THR A 258 -7.06 -1.52 6.32
CA THR A 258 -6.81 -2.94 6.52
C THR A 258 -6.82 -3.26 7.99
N HIS A 259 -7.79 -4.06 8.43
CA HIS A 259 -7.84 -4.55 9.80
C HIS A 259 -7.22 -5.94 9.86
N THR A 260 -6.25 -6.11 10.74
CA THR A 260 -5.59 -7.39 10.94
C THR A 260 -6.36 -8.22 11.93
N THR A 261 -6.78 -9.39 11.51
CA THR A 261 -7.28 -10.43 12.40
C THR A 261 -6.17 -11.47 12.60
N ARG A 262 -5.78 -11.69 13.86
CA ARG A 262 -4.91 -12.82 14.22
C ARG A 262 -5.76 -14.09 14.12
N GLY A 263 -5.82 -14.66 12.92
CA GLY A 263 -6.52 -15.93 12.65
C GLY A 263 -5.96 -17.14 13.39
N GLY A 264 -4.81 -16.99 14.08
CA GLY A 264 -4.13 -18.06 14.81
C GLY A 264 -4.69 -18.36 16.20
N MET A 265 -5.30 -17.41 16.92
CA MET A 265 -5.64 -17.64 18.34
C MET A 265 -6.64 -18.79 18.53
N PHE A 266 -7.74 -18.81 17.76
CA PHE A 266 -8.70 -19.91 17.81
C PHE A 266 -8.11 -21.25 17.38
N LEU A 267 -7.20 -21.23 16.39
CA LEU A 267 -6.59 -22.43 15.87
C LEU A 267 -5.53 -23.00 16.81
N GLU A 268 -4.74 -22.14 17.45
CA GLU A 268 -3.84 -22.51 18.55
C GLU A 268 -4.61 -23.15 19.69
N HIS A 269 -5.72 -22.55 20.12
CA HIS A 269 -6.57 -23.15 21.15
C HIS A 269 -7.10 -24.52 20.73
N LEU A 270 -7.54 -24.69 19.48
CA LEU A 270 -7.97 -25.98 18.96
C LEU A 270 -6.84 -27.02 18.97
N ILE A 271 -5.63 -26.64 18.56
CA ILE A 271 -4.44 -27.50 18.61
C ILE A 271 -4.12 -27.89 20.06
N TYR A 272 -4.18 -26.94 20.99
CA TYR A 272 -3.93 -27.19 22.41
C TYR A 272 -4.99 -28.11 23.01
N SER A 273 -6.26 -27.98 22.60
CA SER A 273 -7.35 -28.88 22.99
C SER A 273 -7.14 -30.30 22.46
N ILE A 274 -6.73 -30.47 21.19
CA ILE A 274 -6.43 -31.78 20.61
C ILE A 274 -5.25 -32.43 21.34
N ALA A 275 -4.18 -31.68 21.58
CA ALA A 275 -3.01 -32.19 22.29
C ALA A 275 -3.35 -32.64 23.73
N ALA A 276 -4.16 -31.84 24.43
CA ALA A 276 -4.64 -32.19 25.76
C ALA A 276 -5.56 -33.43 25.74
N GLY A 277 -6.43 -33.54 24.74
CA GLY A 277 -7.32 -34.70 24.57
C GLY A 277 -6.56 -36.01 24.37
N VAL A 278 -5.57 -36.02 23.48
CA VAL A 278 -4.72 -37.20 23.24
C VAL A 278 -3.94 -37.60 24.50
N ALA A 279 -3.38 -36.62 25.21
CA ALA A 279 -2.67 -36.87 26.45
C ALA A 279 -3.61 -37.43 27.55
N MET A 280 -4.84 -36.92 27.64
CA MET A 280 -5.85 -37.44 28.57
C MET A 280 -6.22 -38.89 28.26
N VAL A 281 -6.47 -39.22 26.98
CA VAL A 281 -6.76 -40.61 26.57
C VAL A 281 -5.62 -41.55 26.96
N PHE A 282 -4.36 -41.16 26.72
CA PHE A 282 -3.20 -41.94 27.14
C PHE A 282 -3.18 -42.19 28.65
N ALA A 283 -3.33 -41.13 29.45
CA ALA A 283 -3.32 -41.23 30.91
C ALA A 283 -4.43 -42.15 31.42
N THR A 284 -5.64 -42.00 30.87
CA THR A 284 -6.81 -42.81 31.23
C THR A 284 -6.60 -44.29 30.89
N VAL A 285 -6.03 -44.60 29.72
CA VAL A 285 -5.70 -45.99 29.35
C VAL A 285 -4.72 -46.61 30.34
N VAL A 286 -3.66 -45.89 30.72
CA VAL A 286 -2.69 -46.39 31.71
C VAL A 286 -3.32 -46.60 33.08
N VAL A 287 -4.21 -45.70 33.51
CA VAL A 287 -4.97 -45.85 34.77
C VAL A 287 -5.88 -47.08 34.71
N PHE A 288 -6.62 -47.30 33.62
CA PHE A 288 -7.47 -48.48 33.47
C PHE A 288 -6.67 -49.78 33.48
N ILE A 289 -5.55 -49.84 32.76
CA ILE A 289 -4.66 -51.02 32.75
C ILE A 289 -4.06 -51.25 34.15
N GLY A 290 -3.59 -50.19 34.80
CA GLY A 290 -3.02 -50.26 36.15
C GLY A 290 -4.03 -50.75 37.18
N GLN A 291 -5.25 -50.22 37.14
CA GLN A 291 -6.35 -50.61 38.02
C GLN A 291 -6.78 -52.07 37.76
N SER A 292 -6.87 -52.49 36.50
CA SER A 292 -7.24 -53.87 36.14
C SER A 292 -6.18 -54.89 36.55
N ARG A 293 -4.90 -54.52 36.60
CA ARG A 293 -3.79 -55.45 36.85
C ARG A 293 -3.37 -55.50 38.33
N TYR A 294 -3.40 -54.37 39.03
CA TYR A 294 -2.85 -54.26 40.39
C TYR A 294 -3.91 -53.92 41.46
N GLY A 295 -5.19 -53.80 41.08
CA GLY A 295 -6.27 -53.38 41.99
C GLY A 295 -6.26 -51.88 42.29
N SER A 296 -7.28 -51.41 43.02
CA SER A 296 -7.54 -49.96 43.21
C SER A 296 -6.64 -49.26 44.24
N LEU A 297 -5.95 -49.99 45.12
CA LEU A 297 -5.27 -49.45 46.30
C LEU A 297 -3.92 -50.15 46.59
N SER A 298 -3.12 -50.42 45.56
CA SER A 298 -1.80 -51.02 45.71
C SER A 298 -0.67 -50.01 45.45
N LEU A 299 0.46 -50.18 46.15
CA LEU A 299 1.65 -49.33 45.95
C LEU A 299 2.12 -49.31 44.47
N PRO A 300 2.12 -50.44 43.72
CA PRO A 300 2.45 -50.43 42.29
C PRO A 300 1.49 -49.59 41.43
N PHE A 301 0.18 -49.57 41.76
CA PHE A 301 -0.80 -48.74 41.08
C PHE A 301 -0.53 -47.25 41.30
N PHE A 302 -0.22 -46.85 42.53
CA PHE A 302 0.10 -45.45 42.84
C PHE A 302 1.35 -44.96 42.08
N ILE A 303 2.40 -45.79 42.03
CA ILE A 303 3.62 -45.48 41.26
C ILE A 303 3.30 -45.33 39.77
N ALA A 304 2.53 -46.26 39.20
CA ALA A 304 2.12 -46.21 37.80
C ALA A 304 1.27 -44.95 37.48
N LEU A 305 0.43 -44.52 38.41
CA LEU A 305 -0.41 -43.33 38.27
C LEU A 305 0.43 -42.04 38.24
N VAL A 306 1.39 -41.88 39.15
CA VAL A 306 2.30 -40.72 39.18
C VAL A 306 3.14 -40.65 37.90
N ILE A 307 3.71 -41.78 37.48
CA ILE A 307 4.50 -41.86 36.25
C ILE A 307 3.63 -41.52 35.04
N SER A 308 2.43 -42.09 34.94
CA SER A 308 1.47 -41.79 33.87
C SER A 308 1.16 -40.30 33.77
N TYR A 309 0.97 -39.63 34.92
CA TYR A 309 0.70 -38.20 34.98
C TYR A 309 1.88 -37.36 34.45
N MET A 310 3.12 -37.72 34.81
CA MET A 310 4.31 -37.05 34.27
C MET A 310 4.45 -37.27 32.76
N PHE A 311 4.20 -38.49 32.26
CA PHE A 311 4.25 -38.80 30.84
C PHE A 311 3.16 -38.08 30.05
N LYS A 312 1.95 -37.98 30.59
CA LYS A 312 0.85 -37.19 30.02
C LYS A 312 1.29 -35.76 29.73
N ASP A 313 1.92 -35.09 30.71
CA ASP A 313 2.35 -33.70 30.53
C ASP A 313 3.46 -33.57 29.47
N ARG A 314 4.38 -34.54 29.39
CA ARG A 314 5.41 -34.57 28.34
C ARG A 314 4.84 -34.85 26.96
N ILE A 315 3.90 -35.79 26.83
CA ILE A 315 3.21 -36.09 25.58
C ILE A 315 2.44 -34.86 25.09
N LYS A 316 1.71 -34.18 25.98
CA LYS A 316 0.97 -32.95 25.66
C LYS A 316 1.88 -31.88 25.06
N GLU A 317 3.01 -31.58 25.70
CA GLU A 317 3.93 -30.54 25.24
C GLU A 317 4.63 -30.92 23.93
N ILE A 318 5.07 -32.18 23.77
CA ILE A 318 5.66 -32.66 22.52
C ILE A 318 4.65 -32.58 21.38
N LEU A 319 3.42 -33.04 21.61
CA LEU A 319 2.36 -33.02 20.61
C LEU A 319 1.95 -31.59 20.26
N ARG A 320 1.90 -30.70 21.25
CA ARG A 320 1.68 -29.26 21.05
C ARG A 320 2.73 -28.69 20.12
N LEU A 321 4.02 -28.90 20.40
CA LEU A 321 5.12 -28.39 19.56
C LEU A 321 5.07 -28.98 18.14
N TYR A 322 4.87 -30.30 18.03
CA TYR A 322 4.83 -30.99 16.74
C TYR A 322 3.67 -30.52 15.86
N LEU A 323 2.46 -30.43 16.42
CA LEU A 323 1.28 -29.95 15.70
C LEU A 323 1.44 -28.47 15.35
N ASN A 324 2.00 -27.66 16.25
CA ASN A 324 2.21 -26.25 16.02
C ASN A 324 3.14 -26.00 14.82
N VAL A 325 4.31 -26.68 14.78
CA VAL A 325 5.29 -26.56 13.67
C VAL A 325 4.73 -27.14 12.36
N THR A 326 4.03 -28.27 12.41
CA THR A 326 3.53 -28.95 11.21
C THR A 326 2.37 -28.19 10.56
N LEU A 327 1.47 -27.62 11.37
CA LEU A 327 0.31 -26.91 10.88
C LEU A 327 0.66 -25.49 10.41
N HIS A 328 1.55 -24.77 11.08
CA HIS A 328 2.00 -23.44 10.62
C HIS A 328 2.67 -23.47 9.24
N LYS A 329 3.34 -24.57 8.86
CA LYS A 329 3.87 -24.73 7.49
C LYS A 329 2.78 -24.68 6.41
N ARG A 330 1.54 -25.07 6.73
CA ARG A 330 0.44 -25.19 5.76
C ARG A 330 -0.64 -24.11 5.90
N LEU A 331 -0.62 -23.34 6.98
CA LEU A 331 -1.61 -22.34 7.31
C LEU A 331 -1.13 -20.92 6.96
N TYR A 332 -2.07 -19.98 6.99
CA TYR A 332 -1.78 -18.56 6.88
C TYR A 332 -1.60 -17.98 8.28
N ASP A 333 -0.53 -17.22 8.47
CA ASP A 333 -0.17 -16.64 9.77
C ASP A 333 -1.04 -15.41 10.09
N ARG A 334 -1.41 -14.65 9.05
CA ARG A 334 -2.18 -13.41 9.19
C ARG A 334 -3.29 -13.34 8.14
N SER A 335 -4.46 -12.83 8.56
CA SER A 335 -5.52 -12.42 7.65
C SER A 335 -5.79 -10.93 7.85
N ARG A 336 -5.96 -10.20 6.75
CA ARG A 336 -6.31 -8.78 6.76
C ARG A 336 -7.58 -8.58 5.97
N ASP A 337 -8.58 -8.01 6.60
CA ASP A 337 -9.79 -7.59 5.90
C ASP A 337 -9.59 -6.18 5.35
N ILE A 338 -9.95 -5.99 4.09
CA ILE A 338 -9.77 -4.76 3.34
C ILE A 338 -11.12 -4.05 3.27
N TYR A 339 -11.14 -2.79 3.67
CA TYR A 339 -12.33 -1.95 3.71
C TYR A 339 -12.18 -0.75 2.78
N HIS A 340 -13.28 -0.36 2.14
CA HIS A 340 -13.35 0.91 1.43
C HIS A 340 -13.76 2.04 2.39
N THR A 341 -13.58 3.30 1.97
CA THR A 341 -13.92 4.54 2.68
C THR A 341 -15.39 4.62 3.19
N PHE A 342 -16.26 3.68 2.81
CA PHE A 342 -17.65 3.57 3.27
C PHE A 342 -17.88 2.43 4.30
N HIS A 343 -16.82 1.97 4.98
CA HIS A 343 -16.83 0.85 5.94
C HIS A 343 -17.33 -0.50 5.38
N GLU A 344 -17.46 -0.62 4.06
CA GLU A 344 -17.81 -1.87 3.41
C GLU A 344 -16.57 -2.76 3.24
N LYS A 345 -16.68 -4.03 3.65
CA LYS A 345 -15.64 -5.02 3.42
C LYS A 345 -15.60 -5.39 1.94
N ILE A 346 -14.49 -5.06 1.28
CA ILE A 346 -14.30 -5.29 -0.15
C ILE A 346 -13.40 -6.48 -0.47
N GLY A 347 -12.70 -7.03 0.53
CA GLY A 347 -11.88 -8.23 0.33
C GLY A 347 -11.13 -8.69 1.57
N THR A 348 -10.37 -9.78 1.40
CA THR A 348 -9.49 -10.33 2.43
C THR A 348 -8.14 -10.68 1.80
N CYS A 349 -7.06 -10.31 2.46
CA CYS A 349 -5.68 -10.71 2.15
C CYS A 349 -5.23 -11.71 3.20
N ARG A 350 -4.58 -12.81 2.79
CA ARG A 350 -3.98 -13.79 3.70
C ARG A 350 -2.50 -13.85 3.42
N GLU A 351 -1.73 -13.81 4.48
CA GLU A 351 -0.27 -13.72 4.43
C GLU A 351 0.34 -14.85 5.26
N SER A 352 1.47 -15.38 4.81
CA SER A 352 2.26 -16.34 5.56
C SER A 352 3.75 -16.15 5.31
N PHE A 353 4.51 -16.35 6.37
CA PHE A 353 5.94 -16.26 6.41
C PHE A 353 6.54 -17.59 6.82
N ASN A 354 7.55 -18.04 6.08
CA ASN A 354 8.32 -19.22 6.45
C ASN A 354 9.77 -19.09 5.98
N ILE A 355 10.70 -19.60 6.75
CA ILE A 355 12.08 -19.77 6.31
C ILE A 355 12.23 -21.21 5.83
N VAL A 356 12.62 -21.40 4.58
CA VAL A 356 12.79 -22.68 3.93
C VAL A 356 14.24 -22.87 3.51
N ASP A 357 14.70 -24.12 3.60
CA ASP A 357 16.04 -24.46 3.14
C ASP A 357 16.10 -24.41 1.61
N ASP A 358 17.23 -24.00 1.06
CA ASP A 358 17.48 -23.92 -0.38
C ASP A 358 17.08 -25.19 -1.15
N ARG A 359 17.34 -26.35 -0.55
CA ARG A 359 17.02 -27.68 -1.13
C ARG A 359 15.52 -27.94 -1.28
N SER A 360 14.69 -27.23 -0.53
CA SER A 360 13.23 -27.39 -0.56
C SER A 360 12.56 -26.44 -1.57
N VAL A 361 13.31 -25.50 -2.14
CA VAL A 361 12.82 -24.59 -3.19
C VAL A 361 12.79 -25.32 -4.53
N SER A 362 11.73 -25.10 -5.32
CA SER A 362 11.60 -25.76 -6.63
C SER A 362 12.71 -25.31 -7.59
N ARG A 363 13.20 -26.24 -8.42
CA ARG A 363 14.29 -25.97 -9.39
C ARG A 363 14.02 -24.77 -10.30
N ALA A 364 12.78 -24.61 -10.78
CA ALA A 364 12.40 -23.48 -11.63
C ALA A 364 12.69 -22.10 -10.99
N ILE A 365 12.56 -21.98 -9.66
CA ILE A 365 12.83 -20.74 -8.93
C ILE A 365 14.34 -20.55 -8.75
N LEU A 366 15.07 -21.63 -8.47
CA LEU A 366 16.52 -21.61 -8.38
C LEU A 366 17.16 -21.23 -9.74
N ASP A 367 16.58 -21.71 -10.83
CA ASP A 367 16.99 -21.34 -12.19
C ASP A 367 16.77 -19.84 -12.45
N MET A 368 15.65 -19.27 -11.96
CA MET A 368 15.38 -17.83 -12.05
C MET A 368 16.32 -16.99 -11.17
N ARG A 369 16.77 -17.51 -10.03
CA ARG A 369 17.78 -16.85 -9.17
C ARG A 369 19.12 -16.71 -9.87
N ALA A 370 19.40 -17.58 -10.86
CA ALA A 370 20.58 -17.56 -11.71
C ALA A 370 21.88 -17.36 -10.91
N ARG A 371 22.17 -18.29 -9.98
CA ARG A 371 23.38 -18.25 -9.16
C ARG A 371 24.63 -18.20 -10.05
N ASP A 372 25.42 -17.16 -9.89
CA ASP A 372 26.76 -17.07 -10.49
C ASP A 372 27.81 -17.44 -9.44
N ARG A 373 28.96 -17.96 -9.89
CA ARG A 373 30.07 -18.39 -9.01
C ARG A 373 30.56 -17.26 -8.09
N MET A 374 30.44 -16.00 -8.51
CA MET A 374 30.75 -14.85 -7.64
C MET A 374 29.77 -14.73 -6.46
N SER A 375 28.48 -15.00 -6.66
CA SER A 375 27.50 -15.01 -5.56
C SER A 375 27.80 -16.10 -4.52
N ASP A 376 28.32 -17.24 -4.96
CA ASP A 376 28.72 -18.32 -4.05
C ASP A 376 29.97 -17.95 -3.24
N ILE A 377 30.92 -17.25 -3.85
CA ILE A 377 32.14 -16.76 -3.17
C ILE A 377 31.78 -15.70 -2.13
N ASP A 378 30.92 -14.74 -2.47
CA ASP A 378 30.44 -13.70 -1.53
C ASP A 378 29.65 -14.30 -0.35
N ASN A 379 28.97 -15.42 -0.56
CA ASN A 379 28.27 -16.18 0.48
C ASN A 379 29.17 -17.17 1.24
N SER A 380 30.49 -17.03 1.13
CA SER A 380 31.50 -17.91 1.75
C SER A 380 31.35 -19.40 1.38
N MET A 381 30.64 -19.72 0.30
CA MET A 381 30.23 -21.07 -0.10
C MET A 381 29.39 -21.85 0.93
N ILE A 382 28.81 -21.15 1.93
CA ILE A 382 28.02 -21.78 3.00
C ILE A 382 26.56 -21.98 2.55
N GLY A 383 26.12 -21.30 1.48
CA GLY A 383 24.76 -21.35 0.92
C GLY A 383 23.89 -20.16 1.31
N GLU A 384 22.58 -20.26 1.08
CA GLU A 384 21.59 -19.22 1.39
C GLU A 384 20.41 -19.81 2.18
N ASN A 385 19.88 -19.04 3.13
CA ASN A 385 18.56 -19.28 3.69
C ASN A 385 17.51 -18.56 2.83
N VAL A 386 16.35 -19.19 2.62
CA VAL A 386 15.30 -18.61 1.77
C VAL A 386 14.09 -18.24 2.61
N ILE A 387 13.77 -16.96 2.67
CA ILE A 387 12.46 -16.52 3.18
C ILE A 387 11.43 -16.73 2.07
N LEU A 388 10.38 -17.46 2.40
CA LEU A 388 9.17 -17.61 1.61
C LEU A 388 8.05 -16.77 2.25
N TYR A 389 7.63 -15.73 1.53
CA TYR A 389 6.47 -14.92 1.88
C TYR A 389 5.34 -15.16 0.86
N ARG A 390 4.14 -15.49 1.31
CA ARG A 390 2.99 -15.83 0.44
C ARG A 390 1.70 -15.17 0.89
#